data_AF-A0A9X8DUE7-F1
#
_entry.id   AF-A0A9X8DUE7-F1
#
_cell.length_a   1.000
_cell.length_b   1.000
_cell.length_c   1.000
_cell.angle_alpha   90.00
_cell.angle_beta   90.00
_cell.angle_gamma   90.00
#
_symmetry.space_group_name_H-M   'P 1'
#
loop_
_entity.id
_entity.type
_entity.pdbx_description
1 polymer ?
#
loop_
_entity_poly.entity_id
_entity_poly.type
_entity_poly.pdbx_seq_one_letter_code
_entity_poly.pdbx_strand_id
1 'polypeptide(L)'
;RARLLQFTTGSARVPVQGFKTLTMNDGRICLFAIQGIRKEECLYPRAHTCFNRLDLPMYSSKKDLETALTMVIKMEVTGFTIE
;
A
#
# COMPACT_ATOMS: atom_id res chain seq x y z
N ARG A 1 -7.99 -8.41 -1.11
CA ARG A 1 -8.25 -7.33 -0.13
C ARG A 1 -7.25 -7.37 1.03
N ALA A 2 -7.16 -8.44 1.83
CA ALA A 2 -6.16 -8.55 2.91
C ALA A 2 -4.71 -8.30 2.47
N ARG A 3 -4.33 -8.73 1.26
CA ARG A 3 -3.01 -8.46 0.67
C ARG A 3 -2.73 -6.99 0.38
N LEU A 4 -3.74 -6.21 0.02
CA LEU A 4 -3.57 -4.76 -0.15
C LEU A 4 -3.27 -4.11 1.20
N LEU A 5 -3.99 -4.53 2.25
CA LEU A 5 -3.73 -4.05 3.59
C LEU A 5 -2.29 -4.37 4.00
N GLN A 6 -1.86 -5.63 3.84
CA GLN A 6 -0.48 -6.04 4.10
C GLN A 6 0.55 -5.24 3.31
N PHE A 7 0.31 -5.02 2.01
CA PHE A 7 1.17 -4.19 1.16
C PHE A 7 1.34 -2.78 1.74
N THR A 8 0.25 -2.19 2.23
CA THR A 8 0.27 -0.79 2.69
C THR A 8 0.63 -0.58 4.17
N THR A 9 0.42 -1.58 5.03
CA THR A 9 0.56 -1.46 6.49
C THR A 9 1.47 -2.51 7.11
N GLY A 10 2.07 -3.40 6.30
CA GLY A 10 2.88 -4.54 6.76
C GLY A 10 2.08 -5.65 7.46
N SER A 11 0.76 -5.49 7.63
CA SER A 11 -0.11 -6.45 8.33
C SER A 11 -1.36 -6.74 7.52
N ALA A 12 -1.72 -8.02 7.39
CA ALA A 12 -2.98 -8.42 6.77
C ALA A 12 -4.20 -8.26 7.70
N ARG A 13 -3.98 -7.86 8.97
CA ARG A 13 -5.01 -7.77 10.02
C ARG A 13 -5.37 -6.32 10.34
N VAL A 14 -6.66 -6.07 10.49
CA VAL A 14 -7.19 -4.79 10.99
C VAL A 14 -7.14 -4.81 12.53
N PRO A 15 -6.79 -3.69 13.20
CA PRO A 15 -6.89 -3.59 14.65
C PRO A 15 -8.30 -3.90 15.16
N VAL A 16 -8.42 -4.42 16.39
CA VAL A 16 -9.72 -4.74 17.00
C VAL A 16 -10.65 -3.54 17.06
N GLN A 17 -10.08 -2.34 17.26
CA GLN A 17 -10.81 -1.08 17.31
C GLN A 17 -11.04 -0.45 15.92
N GLY A 18 -10.66 -1.14 14.84
CA GLY A 18 -10.87 -0.74 13.44
C GLY A 18 -9.75 0.11 12.85
N PHE A 19 -9.99 0.68 11.66
CA PHE A 19 -9.01 1.47 10.91
C PHE A 19 -8.63 2.80 11.58
N LYS A 20 -9.50 3.33 12.46
CA LYS A 20 -9.25 4.57 13.22
C LYS A 20 -8.09 4.44 14.21
N THR A 21 -7.70 3.22 14.53
CA THR A 21 -6.60 2.91 15.47
C THR A 21 -5.47 2.17 14.77
N LEU A 22 -5.30 2.37 13.46
CA LEU A 22 -4.09 1.94 12.79
C LEU A 22 -2.90 2.65 13.43
N THR A 23 -1.82 1.91 13.67
CA THR A 23 -0.62 2.44 14.30
C THR A 23 0.56 2.38 13.33
N MET A 24 1.49 3.31 13.51
CA MET A 24 2.84 3.22 12.97
C MET A 24 3.67 2.24 13.82
N ASN A 25 4.85 1.88 13.33
CA ASN A 25 5.80 1.01 14.04
C ASN A 25 6.23 1.56 15.43
N ASP A 26 6.09 2.87 15.66
CA ASP A 26 6.38 3.53 16.95
C ASP A 26 5.19 3.50 17.93
N GLY A 27 4.08 2.85 17.56
CA GLY A 27 2.87 2.74 18.38
C GLY A 27 1.93 3.95 18.33
N ARG A 28 2.28 5.02 17.60
CA ARG A 28 1.38 6.18 17.43
C ARG A 28 0.29 5.86 16.44
N ILE A 29 -0.89 6.46 16.63
CA ILE A 29 -1.99 6.34 15.68
C ILE A 29 -1.56 7.01 14.37
N CYS A 30 -1.58 6.23 13.29
CA CYS A 30 -1.28 6.67 11.94
C CYS A 30 -2.33 6.08 11.01
N LEU A 31 -3.23 6.95 10.54
CA LEU A 31 -4.32 6.54 9.67
C LEU A 31 -3.80 6.14 8.29
N PHE A 32 -4.58 5.28 7.62
CA PHE A 32 -4.32 4.95 6.23
C PHE A 32 -4.45 6.20 5.34
N ALA A 33 -3.44 6.46 4.52
CA ALA A 33 -3.41 7.61 3.62
C ALA A 33 -3.10 7.19 2.18
N ILE A 34 -3.71 7.89 1.21
CA ILE A 34 -3.38 7.74 -0.21
C ILE A 34 -2.83 9.07 -0.70
N GLN A 35 -1.63 9.04 -1.28
CA GLN A 35 -0.99 10.20 -1.89
C GLN A 35 -0.99 10.02 -3.41
N GLY A 36 -1.61 10.95 -4.14
CA GLY A 36 -1.46 11.00 -5.59
C GLY A 36 -0.05 11.47 -5.95
N ILE A 37 0.63 10.73 -6.83
CA ILE A 37 1.94 11.12 -7.38
C ILE A 37 1.89 11.19 -8.90
N ARG A 38 2.81 11.97 -9.46
CA ARG A 38 3.00 12.05 -10.91
C ARG A 38 3.55 10.72 -11.44
N LYS A 39 3.06 10.29 -12.61
CA LYS A 39 3.46 9.01 -13.22
C LYS A 39 4.93 9.02 -13.65
N GLU A 40 5.47 10.19 -13.92
CA GLU A 40 6.88 10.42 -14.26
C GLU A 40 7.81 10.13 -13.06
N GLU A 41 7.30 10.27 -11.83
CA GLU A 41 8.07 10.00 -10.60
C GLU A 41 8.07 8.51 -10.25
N CYS A 42 6.96 7.81 -10.53
CA CYS A 42 6.88 6.37 -10.34
C CYS A 42 5.79 5.74 -11.22
N LEU A 43 6.11 4.63 -11.87
CA LEU A 43 5.19 3.90 -12.75
C LEU A 43 4.22 2.99 -11.99
N TYR A 44 4.61 2.51 -10.82
CA TYR A 44 3.87 1.53 -10.02
C TYR A 44 3.50 2.10 -8.64
N PRO A 45 2.41 1.64 -8.00
CA PRO A 45 2.08 2.07 -6.65
C PRO A 45 3.18 1.67 -5.66
N ARG A 46 3.47 2.56 -4.72
CA ARG A 46 4.50 2.34 -3.70
C ARG A 46 3.89 2.48 -2.31
N ALA A 47 4.12 1.50 -1.45
CA ALA A 47 3.70 1.57 -0.06
C ALA A 47 4.82 2.06 0.85
N HIS A 48 4.44 2.83 1.87
CA HIS A 48 5.27 3.18 3.01
C HIS A 48 4.60 2.59 4.25
N THR A 49 4.92 1.33 4.54
CA THR A 49 4.30 0.54 5.62
C THR A 49 4.45 1.20 6.99
N CYS A 50 5.56 1.88 7.25
CA CYS A 50 5.77 2.63 8.48
C CYS A 50 4.68 3.69 8.73
N PHE A 51 4.13 4.32 7.67
CA PHE A 51 3.17 5.41 7.79
C PHE A 51 1.78 5.05 7.26
N ASN A 52 1.51 3.77 7.02
CA ASN A 52 0.26 3.29 6.43
C ASN A 52 -0.14 4.07 5.15
N ARG A 53 0.85 4.48 4.33
CA ARG A 53 0.64 5.35 3.15
C ARG A 53 0.84 4.60 1.84
N LEU A 54 -0.10 4.78 0.93
CA LEU A 54 -0.01 4.32 -0.46
C LEU A 54 0.21 5.52 -1.39
N ASP A 55 1.39 5.60 -2.00
CA ASP A 55 1.65 6.53 -3.10
C ASP A 55 1.11 5.89 -4.39
N LEU A 56 0.16 6.58 -5.04
CA LEU A 56 -0.56 6.08 -6.20
C LEU A 56 -0.30 6.99 -7.41
N PRO A 57 0.36 6.48 -8.47
CA PRO A 57 0.52 7.22 -9.71
C PRO A 57 -0.82 7.62 -10.30
N MET A 58 -0.92 8.84 -10.82
CA MET A 58 -2.12 9.31 -11.51
C MET A 58 -2.28 8.58 -12.85
N TYR A 59 -3.06 7.49 -12.83
CA TYR A 59 -3.38 6.71 -14.03
C TYR A 59 -4.52 7.37 -14.82
N SER A 60 -4.45 7.30 -16.15
CA SER A 60 -5.46 7.85 -17.06
C SER A 60 -6.79 7.08 -17.02
N SER A 61 -6.77 5.82 -16.57
CA SER A 61 -7.97 4.98 -16.48
C SER A 61 -8.00 4.15 -15.20
N LYS A 62 -9.21 3.82 -14.73
CA LYS A 62 -9.43 2.90 -13.61
C LYS A 62 -8.82 1.51 -13.89
N LYS A 63 -8.88 1.05 -15.14
CA LYS A 63 -8.33 -0.26 -15.55
C LYS A 63 -6.81 -0.32 -15.37
N ASP A 64 -6.11 0.76 -15.70
CA ASP A 64 -4.66 0.84 -15.54
C ASP A 64 -4.27 0.85 -14.06
N LEU A 65 -5.01 1.60 -13.23
CA LEU A 65 -4.86 1.59 -11.78
C LEU A 65 -5.06 0.19 -11.21
N GLU A 66 -6.16 -0.48 -11.56
CA GLU A 66 -6.46 -1.84 -11.08
C GLU A 66 -5.40 -2.85 -11.51
N THR A 67 -4.90 -2.73 -12.75
CA THR A 67 -3.83 -3.59 -13.28
C THR A 67 -2.54 -3.39 -12.50
N ALA A 68 -2.07 -2.14 -12.38
CA ALA A 68 -0.84 -1.82 -11.68
C ALA A 68 -0.89 -2.20 -10.19
N LEU A 69 -2.01 -1.90 -9.52
CA LEU A 69 -2.24 -2.27 -8.12
C LEU A 69 -2.27 -3.79 -7.93
N THR A 70 -2.92 -4.52 -8.84
CA THR A 70 -2.95 -5.99 -8.79
C THR A 70 -1.57 -6.59 -9.01
N MET A 71 -0.75 -5.99 -9.88
CA MET A 71 0.64 -6.42 -10.10
C MET A 71 1.46 -6.29 -8.82
N VAL A 72 1.52 -5.10 -8.20
CA VAL A 72 2.36 -4.89 -7.02
C VAL A 72 1.93 -5.76 -5.82
N ILE A 73 0.63 -5.93 -5.60
CA ILE A 73 0.10 -6.81 -4.54
C ILE A 73 0.50 -8.28 -4.77
N LYS A 74 0.60 -8.71 -6.04
CA LYS A 74 1.01 -10.08 -6.37
C LYS A 74 2.54 -10.26 -6.29
N MET A 75 3.32 -9.24 -6.65
CA MET A 75 4.78 -9.28 -6.64
C MET A 75 5.35 -9.26 -5.22
N GLU A 76 4.73 -8.59 -4.25
CA GLU A 76 5.19 -8.67 -2.85
C GLU A 76 5.05 -10.07 -2.24
N VAL A 77 4.10 -10.89 -2.71
CA VAL A 77 3.89 -12.26 -2.22
C VAL A 77 5.03 -13.19 -2.63
N THR A 78 5.73 -12.92 -3.73
CA THR A 78 6.85 -13.76 -4.18
C THR A 78 8.13 -13.51 -3.38
N GLY A 79 8.13 -12.52 -2.47
CA GLY A 79 9.28 -12.20 -1.66
C GLY A 79 10.43 -11.64 -2.48
N PHE A 80 11.18 -10.75 -1.88
CA PHE A 80 12.59 -10.66 -2.19
C PHE A 80 13.25 -11.96 -1.72
N THR A 81 13.15 -13.02 -2.53
CA THR A 81 14.22 -14.03 -2.63
C THR A 81 14.96 -13.70 -3.92
N ILE A 82 15.72 -12.61 -3.89
CA ILE A 82 16.88 -12.51 -4.75
C ILE A 82 17.97 -13.16 -3.92
N GLU A 83 18.16 -14.46 -4.12
CA GLU A 83 19.49 -15.07 -3.99
C GLU A 83 20.20 -14.91 -5.34
#